data_AF-A0ABD0Z5W5-F1
#
_entry.id   AF-A0ABD0Z5W5-F1
#
_cell.length_a   1.000
_cell.length_b   1.000
_cell.length_c   1.000
_cell.angle_alpha   90.00
_cell.angle_beta   90.00
_cell.angle_gamma   90.00
#
_symmetry.space_group_name_H-M   'P 1'
#
loop_
_entity.id
_entity.type
_entity.pdbx_description
1 polymer ?
#
loop_
_entity_poly.entity_id
_entity_poly.type
_entity_poly.pdbx_seq_one_letter_code
_entity_poly.pdbx_strand_id
1 'polypeptide(L)'
;MGFVIKPNINSSSFHLSGRSFFIRRRQKKKKKKTRRGEMAEDQKKKSCRFWIWALSSVVFRLILISFPGNLNLSSRPEVSTPLTSIRRLAEGYWLKQASMSPYAGSMYHGSPLLLSVLGPLTVQRIKGQPSHLLCSLVFVIADILSAMLLRGIGKKLQMAYGLNARLLGLLKSSRDKGILPCGDIAALVYLWNPFTIVSCVGLSTSPIENLAVILALFGAVTRRVPLAAFGLVIATHLSLYPATLTIPIVIILGYGLDAPPIKLFLQTRSVENEESSTPTVSKQPKLKQTTRLPFLWKTVAHFLFWVLLWSLCVLVLCAFSLNKYGGLDEMFKRTYGFILSIEDLSPNIGVFWYFFAEVFDFFRNFFLIVFHVNILFMLLPLAIRLKHRPCFLAFIYLAISSILKSYPSVGDSSLYLSLWALFVNELVDMKFSFFLFCGYLGISLLSPVMHNLWIWRGTGNANFYFGNAIGYACFQIVFVVESVSAMLNHDRALKRCINTNHGEVKN
;
A
#
# COMPACT_ATOMS: atom_id res chain seq x y z
N MET A 1 -93.20 -39.93 13.85
CA MET A 1 -91.88 -39.49 14.37
C MET A 1 -90.83 -39.79 13.32
N GLY A 2 -90.51 -38.80 12.47
CA GLY A 2 -89.49 -38.93 11.42
C GLY A 2 -88.37 -37.93 11.68
N PHE A 3 -87.15 -38.44 11.88
CA PHE A 3 -85.95 -37.64 11.99
C PHE A 3 -85.55 -37.11 10.61
N VAL A 4 -85.42 -35.78 10.48
CA VAL A 4 -84.78 -35.13 9.33
C VAL A 4 -83.58 -34.34 9.85
N ILE A 5 -82.41 -34.72 9.33
CA ILE A 5 -81.10 -34.12 9.59
C ILE A 5 -80.94 -32.88 8.70
N LYS A 6 -80.55 -31.73 9.27
CA LYS A 6 -79.99 -30.59 8.53
C LYS A 6 -78.54 -30.34 9.02
N PRO A 7 -77.56 -30.16 8.13
CA PRO A 7 -76.19 -29.83 8.51
C PRO A 7 -76.05 -28.31 8.67
N ASN A 8 -75.35 -27.85 9.71
CA ASN A 8 -74.95 -26.45 9.84
C ASN A 8 -73.43 -26.32 9.64
N ILE A 9 -73.07 -25.66 8.55
CA ILE A 9 -71.71 -25.43 8.07
C ILE A 9 -71.17 -24.17 8.76
N ASN A 10 -70.17 -24.34 9.63
CA ASN A 10 -69.33 -23.24 10.11
C ASN A 10 -68.03 -23.21 9.27
N SER A 11 -68.00 -22.42 8.19
CA SER A 11 -66.83 -22.27 7.30
C SER A 11 -66.36 -20.82 7.10
N SER A 12 -66.63 -19.92 8.04
CA SER A 12 -66.30 -18.48 7.90
C SER A 12 -65.06 -18.00 8.69
N SER A 13 -64.41 -18.85 9.50
CA SER A 13 -63.27 -18.44 10.36
C SER A 13 -61.87 -18.62 9.73
N PHE A 14 -61.71 -19.54 8.76
CA PHE A 14 -60.38 -19.83 8.17
C PHE A 14 -59.93 -18.85 7.07
N HIS A 15 -60.85 -18.07 6.48
CA HIS A 15 -60.52 -17.18 5.35
C HIS A 15 -59.90 -15.82 5.76
N LEU A 16 -60.05 -15.38 7.01
CA LEU A 16 -59.52 -14.10 7.51
C LEU A 16 -58.04 -14.15 7.93
N SER A 17 -57.55 -15.29 8.43
CA SER A 17 -56.15 -15.46 8.86
C SER A 17 -55.16 -15.47 7.67
N GLY A 18 -55.53 -16.10 6.55
CA GLY A 18 -54.71 -16.15 5.33
C GLY A 18 -54.52 -14.78 4.66
N ARG A 19 -55.57 -13.93 4.65
CA ARG A 19 -55.51 -12.56 4.09
C ARG A 19 -54.59 -11.63 4.91
N SER A 20 -54.68 -11.69 6.24
CA SER A 20 -53.79 -10.94 7.16
C SER A 20 -52.30 -11.30 6.96
N PHE A 21 -52.02 -12.60 6.82
CA PHE A 21 -50.67 -13.10 6.58
C PHE A 21 -50.11 -12.67 5.21
N PHE A 22 -50.94 -12.71 4.16
CA PHE A 22 -50.57 -12.23 2.83
C PHE A 22 -50.32 -10.71 2.79
N ILE A 23 -51.12 -9.92 3.51
CA ILE A 23 -50.92 -8.47 3.64
C ILE A 23 -49.61 -8.17 4.39
N ARG A 24 -49.32 -8.86 5.50
CA ARG A 24 -48.04 -8.74 6.21
C ARG A 24 -46.84 -9.13 5.34
N ARG A 25 -46.94 -10.19 4.53
CA ARG A 25 -45.88 -10.58 3.57
C ARG A 25 -45.70 -9.54 2.46
N ARG A 26 -46.79 -8.98 1.91
CA ARG A 26 -46.73 -7.90 0.91
C ARG A 26 -46.12 -6.63 1.50
N GLN A 27 -46.49 -6.22 2.71
CA GLN A 27 -45.89 -5.08 3.39
C GLN A 27 -44.40 -5.31 3.72
N LYS A 28 -44.01 -6.51 4.17
CA LYS A 28 -42.59 -6.86 4.35
C LYS A 28 -41.82 -6.82 3.02
N LYS A 29 -42.39 -7.32 1.92
CA LYS A 29 -41.78 -7.22 0.58
C LYS A 29 -41.66 -5.78 0.10
N LYS A 30 -42.70 -4.95 0.28
CA LYS A 30 -42.69 -3.52 -0.09
C LYS A 30 -41.64 -2.76 0.72
N LYS A 31 -41.62 -2.93 2.05
CA LYS A 31 -40.61 -2.35 2.97
C LYS A 31 -39.19 -2.81 2.66
N LYS A 32 -38.99 -4.07 2.24
CA LYS A 32 -37.70 -4.60 1.78
C LYS A 32 -37.28 -4.04 0.42
N LYS A 33 -38.24 -3.73 -0.47
CA LYS A 33 -38.00 -3.11 -1.78
C LYS A 33 -37.65 -1.62 -1.64
N THR A 34 -38.39 -0.87 -0.83
CA THR A 34 -38.09 0.55 -0.50
C THR A 34 -36.71 0.68 0.15
N ARG A 35 -36.41 -0.14 1.17
CA ARG A 35 -35.07 -0.16 1.81
C ARG A 35 -33.93 -0.54 0.85
N ARG A 36 -34.19 -1.42 -0.13
CA ARG A 36 -33.19 -1.73 -1.17
C ARG A 36 -32.96 -0.56 -2.11
N GLY A 37 -34.01 0.22 -2.42
CA GLY A 37 -33.90 1.46 -3.18
C GLY A 37 -33.07 2.51 -2.44
N GLU A 38 -33.39 2.78 -1.18
CA GLU A 38 -32.66 3.72 -0.31
C GLU A 38 -31.17 3.35 -0.17
N MET A 39 -30.86 2.05 0.05
CA MET A 39 -29.47 1.60 0.12
C MET A 39 -28.70 1.73 -1.20
N ALA A 40 -29.37 1.51 -2.34
CA ALA A 40 -28.74 1.67 -3.65
C ALA A 40 -28.46 3.16 -3.95
N GLU A 41 -29.36 4.05 -3.52
CA GLU A 41 -29.22 5.50 -3.67
C GLU A 41 -28.09 6.05 -2.78
N ASP A 42 -27.99 5.59 -1.53
CA ASP A 42 -26.88 5.91 -0.62
C ASP A 42 -25.52 5.42 -1.15
N GLN A 43 -25.47 4.21 -1.71
CA GLN A 43 -24.24 3.70 -2.34
C GLN A 43 -23.86 4.51 -3.59
N LYS A 44 -24.85 4.91 -4.41
CA LYS A 44 -24.62 5.77 -5.57
C LYS A 44 -24.09 7.14 -5.15
N LYS A 45 -24.66 7.75 -4.11
CA LYS A 45 -24.22 9.03 -3.55
C LYS A 45 -22.79 8.98 -3.01
N LYS A 46 -22.42 7.92 -2.28
CA LYS A 46 -21.04 7.69 -1.80
C LYS A 46 -20.05 7.53 -2.94
N SER A 47 -20.42 6.78 -3.99
CA SER A 47 -19.59 6.60 -5.18
C SER A 47 -19.38 7.91 -5.94
N CYS A 48 -20.42 8.73 -6.12
CA CYS A 48 -20.31 10.05 -6.74
C CYS A 48 -19.37 10.97 -5.93
N ARG A 49 -19.49 10.98 -4.59
CA ARG A 49 -18.62 11.77 -3.73
C ARG A 49 -17.15 11.40 -3.91
N PHE A 50 -16.82 10.11 -3.97
CA PHE A 50 -15.45 9.66 -4.22
C PHE A 50 -14.86 10.24 -5.51
N TRP A 51 -15.61 10.17 -6.62
CA TRP A 51 -15.13 10.66 -7.91
C TRP A 51 -14.95 12.17 -7.95
N ILE A 52 -15.80 12.94 -7.24
CA ILE A 52 -15.64 14.39 -7.10
C ILE A 52 -14.32 14.72 -6.40
N TRP A 53 -14.02 14.06 -5.28
CA TRP A 53 -12.76 14.28 -4.54
C TRP A 53 -11.53 13.81 -5.32
N ALA A 54 -11.65 12.72 -6.07
CA ALA A 54 -10.57 12.24 -6.93
C ALA A 54 -10.29 13.23 -8.08
N LEU A 55 -11.34 13.69 -8.77
CA LEU A 55 -11.22 14.66 -9.86
C LEU A 55 -10.65 15.99 -9.35
N SER A 56 -11.12 16.48 -8.20
CA SER A 56 -10.60 17.70 -7.57
C SER A 56 -9.09 17.61 -7.30
N SER A 57 -8.60 16.44 -6.90
CA SER A 57 -7.16 16.22 -6.65
C SER A 57 -6.33 16.24 -7.94
N VAL A 58 -6.89 15.73 -9.04
CA VAL A 58 -6.25 15.78 -10.37
C VAL A 58 -6.20 17.22 -10.88
N VAL A 59 -7.32 17.94 -10.79
CA VAL A 59 -7.40 19.36 -11.17
C VAL A 59 -6.41 20.19 -10.36
N PHE A 60 -6.31 19.94 -9.04
CA PHE A 60 -5.34 20.62 -8.18
C PHE A 60 -3.89 20.38 -8.63
N ARG A 61 -3.50 19.14 -8.96
CA ARG A 61 -2.17 18.84 -9.52
C ARG A 61 -1.93 19.60 -10.82
N LEU A 62 -2.89 19.57 -11.75
CA LEU A 62 -2.77 20.25 -13.04
C LEU A 62 -2.59 21.76 -12.87
N ILE A 63 -3.35 22.38 -11.97
CA ILE A 63 -3.19 23.80 -11.62
C ILE A 63 -1.76 24.06 -11.12
N LEU A 64 -1.25 23.26 -10.17
CA LEU A 64 0.10 23.44 -9.65
C LEU A 64 1.19 23.27 -10.72
N ILE A 65 1.01 22.32 -11.65
CA ILE A 65 1.93 22.09 -12.78
C ILE A 65 1.93 23.29 -13.74
N SER A 66 0.77 23.94 -13.94
CA SER A 66 0.64 25.14 -14.79
C SER A 66 1.34 26.38 -14.23
N PHE A 67 1.77 26.38 -12.97
CA PHE A 67 2.56 27.46 -12.35
C PHE A 67 4.02 27.06 -12.07
N PRO A 68 4.83 26.74 -13.11
CA PRO A 68 6.18 26.20 -12.93
C PRO A 68 7.18 27.20 -12.34
N GLY A 69 7.01 28.50 -12.60
CA GLY A 69 7.99 29.53 -12.25
C GLY A 69 8.16 29.81 -10.75
N ASN A 70 7.17 29.48 -9.91
CA ASN A 70 7.14 29.96 -8.53
C ASN A 70 7.64 28.96 -7.48
N LEU A 71 7.67 27.65 -7.78
CA LEU A 71 7.86 26.63 -6.74
C LEU A 71 9.22 25.93 -6.77
N ASN A 72 9.92 25.85 -7.91
CA ASN A 72 11.26 25.25 -8.07
C ASN A 72 11.52 23.96 -7.24
N LEU A 73 10.50 23.13 -7.07
CA LEU A 73 10.54 21.95 -6.19
C LEU A 73 11.51 20.88 -6.67
N SER A 74 11.83 20.84 -7.97
CA SER A 74 12.78 19.90 -8.57
C SER A 74 14.25 20.14 -8.19
N SER A 75 14.55 21.23 -7.47
CA SER A 75 15.88 21.50 -6.91
C SER A 75 16.00 21.11 -5.44
N ARG A 76 14.88 20.72 -4.81
CA ARG A 76 14.83 20.45 -3.38
C ARG A 76 15.35 19.05 -3.08
N PRO A 77 16.32 18.90 -2.17
CA PRO A 77 16.88 17.58 -1.82
C PRO A 77 15.82 16.64 -1.22
N GLU A 78 14.75 17.18 -0.65
CA GLU A 78 13.63 16.41 -0.12
C GLU A 78 12.84 15.66 -1.20
N VAL A 79 12.75 16.26 -2.39
CA VAL A 79 11.83 15.83 -3.45
C VAL A 79 12.57 15.06 -4.54
N SER A 80 13.71 15.58 -4.97
CA SER A 80 14.54 15.00 -6.02
C SER A 80 15.83 14.46 -5.42
N THR A 81 16.00 13.15 -5.44
CA THR A 81 17.22 12.47 -4.99
C THR A 81 18.12 12.12 -6.18
N PRO A 82 19.36 11.68 -5.94
CA PRO A 82 20.23 11.12 -6.98
C PRO A 82 19.56 10.07 -7.88
N LEU A 83 18.64 9.29 -7.34
CA LEU A 83 17.95 8.21 -8.04
C LEU A 83 16.66 8.67 -8.72
N THR A 84 15.95 9.63 -8.13
CA THR A 84 14.58 9.99 -8.54
C THR A 84 14.48 11.27 -9.38
N SER A 85 15.57 12.00 -9.59
CA SER A 85 15.56 13.29 -10.28
C SER A 85 15.37 13.18 -11.79
N ILE A 86 14.36 13.85 -12.35
CA ILE A 86 14.21 13.95 -13.81
C ILE A 86 15.38 14.70 -14.47
N ARG A 87 16.04 15.63 -13.75
CA ARG A 87 17.15 16.42 -14.30
C ARG A 87 18.35 15.52 -14.60
N ARG A 88 18.66 14.63 -13.65
CA ARG A 88 19.70 13.61 -13.80
C ARG A 88 19.34 12.60 -14.90
N LEU A 89 18.06 12.24 -15.02
CA LEU A 89 17.57 11.40 -16.13
C LEU A 89 17.74 12.07 -17.50
N ALA A 90 17.42 13.36 -17.60
CA ALA A 90 17.57 14.14 -18.84
C ALA A 90 19.03 14.17 -19.31
N GLU A 91 19.98 14.31 -18.38
CA GLU A 91 21.41 14.27 -18.68
C GLU A 91 21.87 12.88 -19.13
N GLY A 92 21.46 11.81 -18.45
CA GLY A 92 21.76 10.45 -18.90
C GLY A 92 21.23 10.17 -20.31
N TYR A 93 20.08 10.76 -20.66
CA TYR A 93 19.50 10.63 -22.00
C TYR A 93 20.24 11.49 -23.03
N TRP A 94 20.70 12.68 -22.64
CA TRP A 94 21.56 13.52 -23.48
C TRP A 94 22.90 12.82 -23.79
N LEU A 95 23.53 12.17 -22.81
CA LEU A 95 24.74 11.35 -23.04
C LEU A 95 24.47 10.20 -24.01
N LYS A 96 23.31 9.54 -23.87
CA LYS A 96 22.89 8.49 -24.81
C LYS A 96 22.71 9.03 -26.24
N GLN A 97 22.19 10.25 -26.41
CA GLN A 97 22.09 10.90 -27.73
C GLN A 97 23.47 11.25 -28.30
N ALA A 98 24.41 11.64 -27.44
CA ALA A 98 25.80 11.91 -27.80
C ALA A 98 26.64 10.64 -28.07
N SER A 99 26.00 9.47 -28.22
CA SER A 99 26.70 8.19 -28.45
C SER A 99 27.67 7.79 -27.33
N MET A 100 27.36 8.17 -26.09
CA MET A 100 28.09 7.77 -24.88
C MET A 100 27.23 6.91 -23.96
N SER A 101 27.88 6.19 -23.03
CA SER A 101 27.15 5.48 -21.97
C SER A 101 26.26 6.46 -21.22
N PRO A 102 25.00 6.11 -20.94
CA PRO A 102 24.15 6.90 -20.04
C PRO A 102 24.77 7.10 -18.65
N TYR A 103 25.70 6.23 -18.27
CA TYR A 103 26.42 6.23 -16.98
C TYR A 103 27.86 6.75 -17.10
N ALA A 104 28.24 7.31 -18.26
CA ALA A 104 29.57 7.91 -18.44
C ALA A 104 29.76 9.14 -17.52
N GLY A 105 28.68 9.89 -17.30
CA GLY A 105 28.65 11.00 -16.35
C GLY A 105 28.38 10.52 -14.91
N SER A 106 28.65 11.40 -13.94
CA SER A 106 28.44 11.14 -12.51
C SER A 106 27.00 11.39 -12.04
N MET A 107 26.09 11.78 -12.93
CA MET A 107 24.78 12.28 -12.54
C MET A 107 23.67 11.22 -12.64
N TYR A 108 23.68 10.35 -13.65
CA TYR A 108 22.61 9.36 -13.84
C TYR A 108 22.97 7.99 -13.25
N HIS A 109 22.12 7.50 -12.34
CA HIS A 109 22.27 6.20 -11.68
C HIS A 109 20.96 5.37 -11.68
N GLY A 110 20.07 5.66 -12.62
CA GLY A 110 18.72 5.06 -12.72
C GLY A 110 18.60 3.93 -13.74
N SER A 111 17.40 3.34 -13.84
CA SER A 111 17.10 2.26 -14.79
C SER A 111 17.27 2.68 -16.26
N PRO A 112 17.92 1.86 -17.12
CA PRO A 112 18.03 2.15 -18.56
C PRO A 112 16.68 2.02 -19.30
N LEU A 113 15.73 1.26 -18.75
CA LEU A 113 14.37 1.18 -19.29
C LEU A 113 13.60 2.46 -18.99
N LEU A 114 13.68 2.96 -17.75
CA LEU A 114 13.09 4.23 -17.37
C LEU A 114 13.65 5.38 -18.23
N LEU A 115 14.96 5.36 -18.46
CA LEU A 115 15.64 6.30 -19.35
C LEU A 115 15.09 6.26 -20.77
N SER A 116 14.84 5.06 -21.31
CA SER A 116 14.34 4.91 -22.68
C SER A 116 12.88 5.35 -22.84
N VAL A 117 12.08 5.26 -21.78
CA VAL A 117 10.67 5.68 -21.77
C VAL A 117 10.53 7.18 -21.50
N LEU A 118 11.19 7.70 -20.46
CA LEU A 118 11.05 9.10 -20.04
C LEU A 118 12.04 10.04 -20.71
N GLY A 119 13.23 9.57 -21.08
CA GLY A 119 14.27 10.39 -21.68
C GLY A 119 13.80 11.18 -22.91
N PRO A 120 13.10 10.56 -23.88
CA PRO A 120 12.56 11.29 -25.03
C PRO A 120 11.60 12.43 -24.67
N LEU A 121 10.89 12.35 -23.54
CA LEU A 121 9.97 13.38 -23.07
C LEU A 121 10.69 14.59 -22.46
N THR A 122 11.96 14.43 -22.07
CA THR A 122 12.75 15.49 -21.44
C THR A 122 13.39 16.44 -22.46
N VAL A 123 13.63 16.00 -23.70
CA VAL A 123 14.36 16.76 -24.73
C VAL A 123 13.39 17.61 -25.56
N GLN A 124 13.64 18.93 -25.59
CA GLN A 124 12.86 19.92 -26.33
C GLN A 124 12.82 19.60 -27.84
N ARG A 125 11.71 19.04 -28.33
CA ARG A 125 11.46 18.88 -29.79
C ARG A 125 10.26 19.65 -30.32
N ILE A 126 9.45 20.28 -29.47
CA ILE A 126 8.27 21.03 -29.91
C ILE A 126 8.48 22.50 -29.54
N LYS A 127 8.64 23.35 -30.57
CA LYS A 127 8.69 24.80 -30.45
C LYS A 127 7.63 25.29 -29.46
N GLY A 128 8.06 25.83 -28.31
CA GLY A 128 7.24 26.68 -27.45
C GLY A 128 6.52 26.04 -26.25
N GLN A 129 6.68 24.74 -25.94
CA GLN A 129 6.12 24.16 -24.70
C GLN A 129 7.20 23.66 -23.72
N PRO A 130 7.05 23.92 -22.40
CA PRO A 130 8.01 23.44 -21.41
C PRO A 130 7.95 21.91 -21.30
N SER A 131 9.08 21.22 -21.49
CA SER A 131 9.24 19.75 -21.42
C SER A 131 8.70 19.12 -20.12
N HIS A 132 8.58 19.93 -19.06
CA HIS A 132 8.02 19.54 -17.77
C HIS A 132 6.55 19.11 -17.83
N LEU A 133 5.74 19.61 -18.77
CA LEU A 133 4.30 19.33 -18.80
C LEU A 133 3.99 17.86 -19.13
N LEU A 134 4.64 17.31 -20.17
CA LEU A 134 4.40 15.92 -20.59
C LEU A 134 4.87 14.92 -19.52
N CYS A 135 6.06 15.12 -18.95
CA CYS A 135 6.53 14.29 -17.83
C CYS A 135 5.56 14.37 -16.63
N SER A 136 5.10 15.57 -16.29
CA SER A 136 4.14 15.75 -15.19
C SER A 136 2.80 15.05 -15.47
N LEU A 137 2.30 15.07 -16.71
CA LEU A 137 1.09 14.33 -17.09
C LEU A 137 1.26 12.82 -16.92
N VAL A 138 2.41 12.26 -17.31
CA VAL A 138 2.72 10.84 -17.08
C VAL A 138 2.69 10.51 -15.57
N PHE A 139 3.24 11.39 -14.74
CA PHE A 139 3.22 11.22 -13.29
C PHE A 139 1.80 11.33 -12.70
N VAL A 140 0.98 12.27 -13.17
CA VAL A 140 -0.44 12.37 -12.77
C VAL A 140 -1.21 11.11 -13.14
N ILE A 141 -0.99 10.56 -14.35
CA ILE A 141 -1.61 9.30 -14.77
C ILE A 141 -1.15 8.16 -13.86
N ALA A 142 0.15 8.07 -13.56
CA ALA A 142 0.69 7.06 -12.65
C ALA A 142 0.08 7.16 -11.23
N ASP A 143 -0.11 8.37 -10.71
CA ASP A 143 -0.77 8.63 -9.42
C ASP A 143 -2.25 8.17 -9.42
N ILE A 144 -3.00 8.49 -10.48
CA ILE A 144 -4.41 8.08 -10.62
C ILE A 144 -4.52 6.55 -10.70
N LEU A 145 -3.67 5.91 -11.50
CA LEU A 145 -3.63 4.45 -11.61
C LEU A 145 -3.28 3.82 -10.26
N SER A 146 -2.29 4.36 -9.55
CA SER A 146 -1.90 3.93 -8.21
C SER A 146 -3.06 4.00 -7.22
N ALA A 147 -3.78 5.13 -7.18
CA ALA A 147 -4.96 5.30 -6.33
C ALA A 147 -6.08 4.32 -6.68
N MET A 148 -6.32 4.06 -7.96
CA MET A 148 -7.35 3.11 -8.41
C MET A 148 -7.01 1.66 -8.04
N LEU A 149 -5.74 1.26 -8.16
CA LEU A 149 -5.27 -0.05 -7.72
C LEU A 149 -5.35 -0.18 -6.20
N LEU A 150 -4.95 0.86 -5.45
CA LEU A 150 -5.05 0.90 -4.00
C LEU A 150 -6.49 0.76 -3.51
N ARG A 151 -7.43 1.43 -4.19
CA ARG A 151 -8.88 1.26 -3.97
C ARG A 151 -9.31 -0.19 -4.18
N GLY A 152 -8.79 -0.84 -5.21
CA GLY A 152 -9.03 -2.25 -5.50
C GLY A 152 -8.51 -3.19 -4.41
N ILE A 153 -7.29 -2.93 -3.89
CA ILE A 153 -6.70 -3.64 -2.76
C ILE A 153 -7.60 -3.53 -1.53
N GLY A 154 -7.98 -2.31 -1.14
CA GLY A 154 -8.79 -2.07 0.04
C GLY A 154 -10.18 -2.71 -0.03
N LYS A 155 -10.82 -2.74 -1.20
CA LYS A 155 -12.09 -3.46 -1.39
C LYS A 155 -11.94 -4.97 -1.15
N LYS A 156 -10.86 -5.58 -1.64
CA LYS A 156 -10.59 -7.02 -1.44
C LYS A 156 -10.27 -7.32 0.03
N LEU A 157 -9.48 -6.47 0.67
CA LEU A 157 -9.15 -6.60 2.09
C LEU A 157 -10.39 -6.46 2.98
N GLN A 158 -11.24 -5.46 2.71
CA GLN A 158 -12.50 -5.26 3.44
C GLN A 158 -13.45 -6.46 3.29
N MET A 159 -13.54 -7.06 2.10
CA MET A 159 -14.31 -8.29 1.88
C MET A 159 -13.76 -9.47 2.69
N ALA A 160 -12.43 -9.63 2.72
CA ALA A 160 -11.78 -10.70 3.50
C ALA A 160 -11.99 -10.51 5.01
N TYR A 161 -11.83 -9.28 5.50
CA TYR A 161 -12.10 -8.92 6.89
C TYR A 161 -13.56 -9.22 7.27
N GLY A 162 -14.52 -8.79 6.45
CA GLY A 162 -15.95 -9.03 6.69
C GLY A 162 -16.31 -10.52 6.69
N LEU A 163 -15.67 -11.34 5.85
CA LEU A 163 -15.85 -12.79 5.85
C LEU A 163 -15.29 -13.43 7.13
N ASN A 164 -14.08 -13.04 7.53
CA ASN A 164 -13.43 -13.54 8.74
C ASN A 164 -14.20 -13.15 10.02
N ALA A 165 -14.71 -11.92 10.10
CA ALA A 165 -15.52 -11.45 11.22
C ALA A 165 -16.87 -12.19 11.32
N ARG A 166 -17.47 -12.59 10.20
CA ARG A 166 -18.68 -13.45 10.18
C ARG A 166 -18.37 -14.87 10.66
N LEU A 167 -17.24 -15.43 10.20
CA LEU A 167 -16.79 -16.77 10.62
C LEU A 167 -16.49 -16.88 12.12
N LEU A 168 -16.12 -15.77 12.76
CA LEU A 168 -15.87 -15.70 14.20
C LEU A 168 -17.13 -15.40 15.04
N GLY A 169 -18.30 -15.31 14.42
CA GLY A 169 -19.56 -15.01 15.12
C GLY A 169 -19.67 -13.58 15.67
N LEU A 170 -18.69 -12.71 15.41
CA LEU A 170 -18.64 -11.33 15.91
C LEU A 170 -19.67 -10.40 15.24
N LEU A 171 -20.14 -10.76 14.04
CA LEU A 171 -21.18 -10.02 13.30
C LEU A 171 -22.47 -10.84 13.20
N LYS A 172 -23.30 -10.83 14.27
CA LYS A 172 -24.59 -11.55 14.31
C LYS A 172 -25.70 -10.99 13.40
N SER A 173 -25.53 -9.83 12.76
CA SER A 173 -26.51 -9.32 11.80
C SER A 173 -25.95 -8.19 10.94
N SER A 174 -26.45 -8.09 9.72
CA SER A 174 -26.20 -7.06 8.68
C SER A 174 -26.34 -5.61 9.18
N ARG A 175 -25.40 -5.12 9.97
CA ARG A 175 -25.25 -3.69 10.29
C ARG A 175 -23.92 -3.18 9.74
N ASP A 176 -23.96 -2.79 8.47
CA ASP A 176 -22.94 -2.04 7.71
C ASP A 176 -22.63 -0.63 8.27
N LYS A 177 -23.01 -0.30 9.51
CA LYS A 177 -22.95 1.09 10.01
C LYS A 177 -21.62 1.49 10.67
N GLY A 178 -20.69 0.56 10.90
CA GLY A 178 -19.42 0.86 11.58
C GLY A 178 -18.13 0.63 10.77
N ILE A 179 -18.18 -0.10 9.65
CA ILE A 179 -16.97 -0.43 8.88
C ILE A 179 -16.72 0.69 7.86
N LEU A 180 -15.64 1.44 8.03
CA LEU A 180 -15.26 2.48 7.08
C LEU A 180 -14.82 1.85 5.75
N PRO A 181 -15.08 2.51 4.60
CA PRO A 181 -14.65 2.04 3.29
C PRO A 181 -13.14 2.24 3.10
N CYS A 182 -12.32 1.33 3.65
CA CYS A 182 -10.85 1.44 3.63
C CYS A 182 -10.27 1.69 2.24
N GLY A 183 -10.83 1.05 1.19
CA GLY A 183 -10.34 1.24 -0.17
C GLY A 183 -10.57 2.65 -0.71
N ASP A 184 -11.74 3.23 -0.46
CA ASP A 184 -12.02 4.60 -0.92
C ASP A 184 -11.19 5.62 -0.11
N ILE A 185 -11.01 5.38 1.20
CA ILE A 185 -10.19 6.22 2.07
C ILE A 185 -8.73 6.16 1.66
N ALA A 186 -8.15 4.97 1.49
CA ALA A 186 -6.74 4.83 1.12
C ALA A 186 -6.42 5.48 -0.24
N ALA A 187 -7.30 5.35 -1.22
CA ALA A 187 -7.14 6.01 -2.51
C ALA A 187 -7.23 7.54 -2.39
N LEU A 188 -8.14 8.07 -1.58
CA LEU A 188 -8.23 9.51 -1.34
C LEU A 188 -7.05 10.05 -0.53
N VAL A 189 -6.57 9.30 0.45
CA VAL A 189 -5.35 9.62 1.21
C VAL A 189 -4.17 9.69 0.26
N TYR A 190 -4.00 8.73 -0.66
CA TYR A 190 -2.94 8.77 -1.66
C TYR A 190 -3.02 10.00 -2.57
N LEU A 191 -4.22 10.29 -3.10
CA LEU A 191 -4.42 11.42 -4.01
C LEU A 191 -4.22 12.77 -3.32
N TRP A 192 -4.68 12.94 -2.08
CA TRP A 192 -4.57 14.20 -1.33
C TRP A 192 -3.32 14.29 -0.45
N ASN A 193 -2.45 13.28 -0.47
CA ASN A 193 -1.21 13.33 0.28
C ASN A 193 -0.33 14.48 -0.24
N PRO A 194 0.06 15.46 0.59
CA PRO A 194 0.94 16.54 0.15
C PRO A 194 2.24 16.01 -0.44
N PHE A 195 2.71 14.85 0.02
CA PHE A 195 3.93 14.23 -0.46
C PHE A 195 3.81 13.64 -1.87
N THR A 196 2.67 13.05 -2.25
CA THR A 196 2.47 12.59 -3.64
C THR A 196 2.38 13.79 -4.58
N ILE A 197 1.65 14.84 -4.16
CA ILE A 197 1.50 16.07 -4.94
C ILE A 197 2.85 16.75 -5.14
N VAL A 198 3.63 16.95 -4.08
CA VAL A 198 4.98 17.56 -4.16
C VAL A 198 5.93 16.72 -5.00
N SER A 199 5.89 15.38 -4.89
CA SER A 199 6.73 14.49 -5.69
C SER A 199 6.36 14.52 -7.18
N CYS A 200 5.07 14.61 -7.49
CA CYS A 200 4.56 14.73 -8.86
C CYS A 200 4.95 16.08 -9.48
N VAL A 201 4.68 17.20 -8.80
CA VAL A 201 4.99 18.56 -9.27
C VAL A 201 6.50 18.84 -9.28
N GLY A 202 7.24 18.24 -8.35
CA GLY A 202 8.69 18.33 -8.25
C GLY A 202 9.46 17.50 -9.28
N LEU A 203 8.77 16.87 -10.23
CA LEU A 203 9.35 16.06 -11.31
C LEU A 203 10.27 14.94 -10.80
N SER A 204 9.81 14.22 -9.79
CA SER A 204 10.46 12.99 -9.33
C SER A 204 9.89 11.77 -10.05
N THR A 205 10.68 10.72 -10.23
CA THR A 205 10.23 9.43 -10.80
C THR A 205 9.43 8.59 -9.80
N SER A 206 9.31 9.04 -8.55
CA SER A 206 8.64 8.32 -7.46
C SER A 206 7.21 7.85 -7.77
N PRO A 207 6.35 8.59 -8.50
CA PRO A 207 5.02 8.09 -8.89
C PRO A 207 5.05 6.79 -9.70
N ILE A 208 6.07 6.58 -10.53
CA ILE A 208 6.23 5.36 -11.34
C ILE A 208 6.72 4.20 -10.48
N GLU A 209 7.68 4.47 -9.59
CA GLU A 209 8.14 3.49 -8.60
C GLU A 209 7.00 3.03 -7.69
N ASN A 210 6.21 3.98 -7.18
CA ASN A 210 5.02 3.72 -6.36
C ASN A 210 3.98 2.90 -7.10
N LEU A 211 3.73 3.21 -8.38
CA LEU A 211 2.81 2.43 -9.23
C LEU A 211 3.27 0.97 -9.35
N ALA A 212 4.57 0.73 -9.61
CA ALA A 212 5.11 -0.62 -9.73
C ALA A 212 4.95 -1.43 -8.45
N VAL A 213 5.22 -0.82 -7.28
CA VAL A 213 5.02 -1.45 -5.97
C VAL A 213 3.54 -1.77 -5.72
N ILE A 214 2.63 -0.83 -5.98
CA ILE A 214 1.19 -1.03 -5.79
C ILE A 214 0.66 -2.10 -6.74
N LEU A 215 1.18 -2.16 -7.97
CA LEU A 215 0.83 -3.20 -8.95
C LEU A 215 1.22 -4.60 -8.46
N ALA A 216 2.39 -4.74 -7.84
CA ALA A 216 2.85 -5.99 -7.23
C ALA A 216 1.88 -6.44 -6.13
N LEU A 217 1.53 -5.53 -5.22
CA LEU A 217 0.59 -5.80 -4.12
C LEU A 217 -0.83 -6.12 -4.63
N PHE A 218 -1.31 -5.38 -5.62
CA PHE A 218 -2.62 -5.62 -6.23
C PHE A 218 -2.67 -6.98 -6.93
N GLY A 219 -1.63 -7.36 -7.66
CA GLY A 219 -1.49 -8.69 -8.27
C GLY A 219 -1.52 -9.79 -7.22
N ALA A 220 -0.79 -9.62 -6.11
CA ALA A 220 -0.75 -10.58 -5.01
C ALA A 220 -2.12 -10.74 -4.35
N VAL A 221 -2.79 -9.62 -4.02
CA VAL A 221 -4.10 -9.61 -3.35
C VAL A 221 -5.22 -10.17 -4.24
N THR A 222 -5.15 -9.92 -5.56
CA THR A 222 -6.09 -10.50 -6.54
C THR A 222 -5.74 -11.93 -6.97
N ARG A 223 -4.63 -12.49 -6.47
CA ARG A 223 -4.04 -13.77 -6.89
C ARG A 223 -3.74 -13.87 -8.38
N ARG A 224 -3.52 -12.73 -9.05
CA ARG A 224 -3.01 -12.67 -10.42
C ARG A 224 -1.48 -12.73 -10.38
N VAL A 225 -0.97 -13.95 -10.33
CA VAL A 225 0.46 -14.25 -10.16
C VAL A 225 1.37 -13.55 -11.19
N PRO A 226 1.09 -13.55 -12.50
CA PRO A 226 1.96 -12.90 -13.47
C PRO A 226 2.05 -11.38 -13.26
N LEU A 227 0.93 -10.76 -12.85
CA LEU A 227 0.85 -9.32 -12.57
C LEU A 227 1.65 -8.94 -11.32
N ALA A 228 1.56 -9.78 -10.27
CA ALA A 228 2.32 -9.60 -9.04
C ALA A 228 3.83 -9.68 -9.31
N ALA A 229 4.25 -10.68 -10.09
CA ALA A 229 5.65 -10.87 -10.48
C ALA A 229 6.16 -9.72 -11.34
N PHE A 230 5.38 -9.27 -12.33
CA PHE A 230 5.73 -8.13 -13.18
C PHE A 230 5.94 -6.85 -12.35
N GLY A 231 4.97 -6.51 -11.48
CA GLY A 231 5.09 -5.33 -10.61
C GLY A 231 6.31 -5.38 -9.71
N LEU A 232 6.60 -6.55 -9.10
CA LEU A 232 7.77 -6.72 -8.25
C LEU A 232 9.08 -6.55 -9.03
N VAL A 233 9.20 -7.20 -10.19
CA VAL A 233 10.43 -7.13 -11.02
C VAL A 233 10.66 -5.69 -11.49
N ILE A 234 9.63 -4.99 -11.95
CA ILE A 234 9.76 -3.58 -12.35
C ILE A 234 10.11 -2.71 -11.14
N ALA A 235 9.47 -2.89 -9.99
CA ALA A 235 9.78 -2.13 -8.77
C ALA A 235 11.24 -2.34 -8.33
N THR A 236 11.74 -3.59 -8.36
CA THR A 236 13.14 -3.91 -8.05
C THR A 236 14.13 -3.37 -9.08
N HIS A 237 13.69 -3.23 -10.33
CA HIS A 237 14.51 -2.69 -11.39
C HIS A 237 14.66 -1.17 -11.31
N LEU A 238 13.60 -0.48 -10.87
CA LEU A 238 13.62 0.96 -10.65
C LEU A 238 14.36 1.34 -9.36
N SER A 239 14.23 0.52 -8.31
CA SER A 239 14.89 0.75 -7.02
C SER A 239 15.18 -0.59 -6.32
N LEU A 240 16.27 -0.67 -5.55
CA LEU A 240 16.70 -1.94 -4.92
C LEU A 240 15.72 -2.45 -3.84
N TYR A 241 15.21 -1.55 -3.01
CA TYR A 241 14.55 -1.86 -1.74
C TYR A 241 13.22 -2.63 -1.83
N PRO A 242 12.36 -2.43 -2.85
CA PRO A 242 11.18 -3.26 -3.07
C PRO A 242 11.44 -4.76 -3.17
N ALA A 243 12.70 -5.21 -3.33
CA ALA A 243 13.05 -6.63 -3.30
C ALA A 243 12.62 -7.31 -1.99
N THR A 244 12.61 -6.56 -0.89
CA THR A 244 12.15 -7.03 0.43
C THR A 244 10.68 -7.49 0.41
N LEU A 245 9.85 -6.94 -0.50
CA LEU A 245 8.45 -7.32 -0.66
C LEU A 245 8.23 -8.73 -1.20
N THR A 246 9.29 -9.40 -1.68
CA THR A 246 9.21 -10.81 -2.10
C THR A 246 8.65 -11.68 -0.98
N ILE A 247 9.07 -11.45 0.26
CA ILE A 247 8.63 -12.23 1.44
C ILE A 247 7.12 -12.08 1.67
N PRO A 248 6.55 -10.87 1.89
CA PRO A 248 5.12 -10.74 2.10
C PRO A 248 4.30 -11.18 0.88
N ILE A 249 4.74 -10.95 -0.36
CA ILE A 249 4.01 -11.41 -1.56
C ILE A 249 3.92 -12.94 -1.59
N VAL A 250 4.99 -13.65 -1.29
CA VAL A 250 4.99 -15.13 -1.18
C VAL A 250 4.02 -15.59 -0.08
N ILE A 251 3.99 -14.91 1.06
CA ILE A 251 3.06 -15.24 2.15
C ILE A 251 1.60 -14.96 1.73
N ILE A 252 1.30 -13.85 1.04
CA ILE A 252 -0.05 -13.53 0.51
C ILE A 252 -0.52 -14.63 -0.45
N LEU A 253 0.35 -15.04 -1.39
CA LEU A 253 0.00 -16.04 -2.40
C LEU A 253 -0.11 -17.45 -1.80
N GLY A 254 0.69 -17.77 -0.79
CA GLY A 254 0.74 -19.09 -0.18
C GLY A 254 -0.32 -19.34 0.91
N TYR A 255 -0.55 -18.39 1.80
CA TYR A 255 -1.51 -18.51 2.91
C TYR A 255 -2.85 -17.79 2.66
N GLY A 256 -2.86 -16.75 1.83
CA GLY A 256 -4.02 -15.91 1.57
C GLY A 256 -3.91 -14.51 2.17
N LEU A 257 -5.03 -13.79 2.14
CA LEU A 257 -5.14 -12.42 2.66
C LEU A 257 -5.12 -12.39 4.19
N ASP A 258 -5.02 -11.18 4.74
CA ASP A 258 -5.00 -10.93 6.17
C ASP A 258 -6.16 -11.61 6.90
N ALA A 259 -5.80 -12.42 7.89
CA ALA A 259 -6.75 -13.10 8.74
C ALA A 259 -6.31 -12.99 10.21
N PRO A 260 -7.25 -12.94 11.16
CA PRO A 260 -6.92 -13.08 12.56
C PRO A 260 -6.24 -14.46 12.79
N PRO A 261 -5.45 -14.60 13.87
CA PRO A 261 -4.64 -15.79 14.07
C PRO A 261 -5.48 -17.07 14.06
N ILE A 262 -5.02 -18.10 13.33
CA ILE A 262 -5.72 -19.38 13.07
C ILE A 262 -6.24 -20.03 14.36
N LYS A 263 -5.53 -19.86 15.48
CA LYS A 263 -5.92 -20.36 16.81
C LYS A 263 -7.33 -19.91 17.21
N LEU A 264 -7.77 -18.71 16.81
CA LEU A 264 -9.09 -18.17 17.12
C LEU A 264 -10.21 -18.93 16.39
N PHE A 265 -10.01 -19.23 15.10
CA PHE A 265 -10.98 -20.00 14.33
C PHE A 265 -11.14 -21.43 14.83
N LEU A 266 -10.04 -22.05 15.31
CA LEU A 266 -10.10 -23.38 15.91
C LEU A 266 -10.90 -23.37 17.22
N GLN A 267 -10.72 -22.34 18.04
CA GLN A 267 -11.43 -22.19 19.31
C GLN A 267 -12.94 -21.98 19.12
N THR A 268 -13.35 -21.14 18.16
CA THR A 268 -14.78 -20.95 17.86
C THR A 268 -15.43 -22.23 17.36
N ARG A 269 -14.75 -23.00 16.48
CA ARG A 269 -15.26 -24.28 15.95
C ARG A 269 -15.33 -25.41 16.97
N SER A 270 -14.41 -25.46 17.94
CA SER A 270 -14.49 -26.47 19.01
C SER A 270 -15.72 -26.25 19.87
N VAL A 271 -16.09 -24.99 20.14
CA VAL A 271 -17.30 -24.67 20.93
C VAL A 271 -18.58 -24.96 20.14
N GLU A 272 -18.66 -24.63 18.85
CA GLU A 272 -19.82 -25.01 18.01
C GLU A 272 -20.02 -26.53 17.96
N ASN A 273 -18.94 -27.31 17.90
CA ASN A 273 -19.02 -28.77 17.93
C ASN A 273 -19.48 -29.30 19.30
N GLU A 274 -19.06 -28.68 20.42
CA GLU A 274 -19.59 -29.00 21.76
C GLU A 274 -21.10 -28.67 21.86
N GLU A 275 -21.56 -27.52 21.36
CA GLU A 275 -22.98 -27.13 21.38
C GLU A 275 -23.87 -28.05 20.51
N SER A 276 -23.36 -28.48 19.35
CA SER A 276 -24.07 -29.38 18.42
C SER A 276 -24.22 -30.83 18.90
N SER A 277 -23.65 -31.18 20.06
CA SER A 277 -23.78 -32.51 20.68
C SER A 277 -25.08 -32.69 21.48
N THR A 278 -25.96 -31.67 21.54
CA THR A 278 -27.36 -31.83 21.97
C THR A 278 -28.24 -32.33 20.80
N PRO A 279 -29.10 -33.34 20.98
CA PRO A 279 -29.66 -34.09 19.87
C PRO A 279 -30.88 -33.37 19.28
N THR A 280 -30.67 -32.43 18.34
CA THR A 280 -31.71 -32.11 17.35
C THR A 280 -31.13 -31.97 15.95
N VAL A 281 -31.72 -32.75 15.05
CA VAL A 281 -31.28 -33.03 13.69
C VAL A 281 -31.39 -31.78 12.81
N SER A 282 -30.27 -31.32 12.26
CA SER A 282 -30.27 -30.75 10.90
C SER A 282 -28.97 -31.10 10.16
N LYS A 283 -29.13 -31.83 9.06
CA LYS A 283 -28.04 -32.31 8.21
C LYS A 283 -27.37 -31.14 7.51
N GLN A 284 -26.15 -30.78 7.93
CA GLN A 284 -25.18 -30.11 7.07
C GLN A 284 -24.06 -31.09 6.70
N PRO A 285 -23.52 -31.01 5.46
CA PRO A 285 -22.55 -31.99 4.98
C PRO A 285 -21.28 -31.93 5.83
N LYS A 286 -20.88 -33.08 6.36
CA LYS A 286 -19.61 -33.32 7.05
C LYS A 286 -18.44 -32.90 6.15
N LEU A 287 -17.97 -31.67 6.29
CA LEU A 287 -16.71 -31.23 5.69
C LEU A 287 -15.58 -31.76 6.56
N LYS A 288 -14.95 -32.84 6.07
CA LYS A 288 -13.87 -33.58 6.73
C LYS A 288 -12.77 -32.66 7.29
N GLN A 289 -12.31 -33.01 8.49
CA GLN A 289 -11.09 -32.52 9.13
C GLN A 289 -9.96 -32.28 8.11
N THR A 290 -9.53 -31.02 7.97
CA THR A 290 -8.18 -30.67 7.51
C THR A 290 -7.67 -29.49 8.31
N THR A 291 -7.01 -29.85 9.39
CA THR A 291 -5.83 -29.21 9.97
C THR A 291 -5.02 -28.43 8.93
N ARG A 292 -4.79 -27.13 9.18
CA ARG A 292 -3.97 -26.17 8.41
C ARG A 292 -4.40 -26.03 6.94
N LEU A 293 -4.82 -24.83 6.52
CA LEU A 293 -4.86 -24.53 5.08
C LEU A 293 -3.44 -24.83 4.53
N PRO A 294 -3.27 -25.79 3.62
CA PRO A 294 -1.95 -26.13 3.12
C PRO A 294 -1.38 -24.91 2.40
N PHE A 295 -0.12 -24.60 2.66
CA PHE A 295 0.58 -23.54 1.93
C PHE A 295 0.51 -23.88 0.43
N LEU A 296 0.02 -22.93 -0.37
CA LEU A 296 -0.21 -23.12 -1.80
C LEU A 296 1.11 -23.09 -2.59
N TRP A 297 1.93 -24.14 -2.42
CA TRP A 297 3.22 -24.30 -3.09
C TRP A 297 3.12 -24.18 -4.61
N LYS A 298 2.03 -24.66 -5.22
CA LYS A 298 1.80 -24.52 -6.67
C LYS A 298 1.75 -23.05 -7.12
N THR A 299 1.04 -22.20 -6.37
CA THR A 299 0.93 -20.77 -6.68
C THR A 299 2.25 -20.03 -6.47
N VAL A 300 3.00 -20.42 -5.44
CA VAL A 300 4.32 -19.84 -5.16
C VAL A 300 5.35 -20.27 -6.19
N ALA A 301 5.39 -21.55 -6.59
CA ALA A 301 6.24 -22.01 -7.68
C ALA A 301 5.90 -21.30 -9.01
N HIS A 302 4.61 -21.13 -9.31
CA HIS A 302 4.18 -20.35 -10.46
C HIS A 302 4.63 -18.89 -10.38
N PHE A 303 4.60 -18.29 -9.19
CA PHE A 303 5.09 -16.93 -8.96
C PHE A 303 6.60 -16.81 -9.21
N LEU A 304 7.39 -17.73 -8.63
CA LEU A 304 8.84 -17.75 -8.84
C LEU A 304 9.20 -17.93 -10.32
N PHE A 305 8.47 -18.80 -11.03
CA PHE A 305 8.62 -18.95 -12.49
C PHE A 305 8.39 -17.63 -13.23
N TRP A 306 7.30 -16.92 -12.94
CA TRP A 306 7.04 -15.63 -13.58
C TRP A 306 8.03 -14.54 -13.18
N VAL A 307 8.51 -14.52 -11.94
CA VAL A 307 9.56 -13.59 -11.50
C VAL A 307 10.84 -13.82 -12.31
N LEU A 308 11.26 -15.08 -12.47
CA LEU A 308 12.41 -15.45 -13.29
C LEU A 308 12.20 -15.03 -14.75
N LEU A 309 11.04 -15.35 -15.34
CA LEU A 309 10.73 -14.99 -16.72
C LEU A 309 10.75 -13.47 -16.94
N TRP A 310 10.06 -12.69 -16.10
CA TRP A 310 10.04 -11.24 -16.20
C TRP A 310 11.42 -10.63 -15.95
N SER A 311 12.21 -11.16 -15.01
CA SER A 311 13.57 -10.70 -14.77
C SER A 311 14.45 -10.90 -16.00
N LEU A 312 14.33 -12.05 -16.67
CA LEU A 312 15.04 -12.33 -17.93
C LEU A 312 14.59 -11.36 -19.03
N CYS A 313 13.28 -11.12 -19.18
CA CYS A 313 12.77 -10.15 -20.14
C CYS A 313 13.31 -8.74 -19.89
N VAL A 314 13.32 -8.28 -18.63
CA VAL A 314 13.87 -6.97 -18.25
C VAL A 314 15.36 -6.89 -18.56
N LEU A 315 16.14 -7.94 -18.26
CA LEU A 315 17.57 -7.99 -18.57
C LEU A 315 17.84 -7.93 -20.08
N VAL A 316 17.07 -8.67 -20.89
CA VAL A 316 17.17 -8.61 -22.36
C VAL A 316 16.83 -7.22 -22.89
N LEU A 317 15.77 -6.58 -22.37
CA LEU A 317 15.41 -5.21 -22.74
C LEU A 317 16.47 -4.19 -22.30
N CYS A 318 17.10 -4.39 -21.14
CA CYS A 318 18.21 -3.56 -20.67
C CYS A 318 19.43 -3.71 -21.59
N ALA A 319 19.78 -4.95 -21.94
CA ALA A 319 20.87 -5.24 -22.87
C ALA A 319 20.62 -4.56 -24.21
N PHE A 320 19.40 -4.69 -24.76
CA PHE A 320 19.02 -4.03 -26.01
C PHE A 320 19.08 -2.49 -25.91
N SER A 321 18.60 -1.92 -24.81
CA SER A 321 18.63 -0.47 -24.56
C SER A 321 20.06 0.07 -24.48
N LEU A 322 21.02 -0.74 -24.02
CA LEU A 322 22.42 -0.36 -23.82
C LEU A 322 23.34 -0.77 -24.99
N ASN A 323 22.84 -1.55 -25.97
CA ASN A 323 23.60 -2.36 -26.94
C ASN A 323 24.51 -1.62 -27.94
N LYS A 324 24.92 -0.39 -27.65
CA LYS A 324 25.86 0.40 -28.46
C LYS A 324 26.86 1.21 -27.63
N TYR A 325 26.54 1.54 -26.39
CA TYR A 325 27.29 2.55 -25.63
C TYR A 325 27.49 2.19 -24.15
N GLY A 326 27.03 1.03 -23.67
CA GLY A 326 27.26 0.58 -22.29
C GLY A 326 26.99 -0.92 -22.09
N GLY A 327 27.47 -1.47 -20.97
CA GLY A 327 27.32 -2.89 -20.62
C GLY A 327 26.30 -3.17 -19.53
N LEU A 328 25.84 -4.43 -19.41
CA LEU A 328 25.04 -4.87 -18.27
C LEU A 328 25.83 -4.79 -16.95
N ASP A 329 27.12 -5.14 -16.97
CA ASP A 329 28.00 -5.03 -15.81
C ASP A 329 28.10 -3.58 -15.30
N GLU A 330 28.34 -2.64 -16.23
CA GLU A 330 28.35 -1.21 -15.94
C GLU A 330 27.00 -0.75 -15.36
N MET A 331 25.88 -1.20 -15.92
CA MET A 331 24.55 -0.92 -15.37
C MET A 331 24.44 -1.40 -13.93
N PHE A 332 24.77 -2.66 -13.62
CA PHE A 332 24.67 -3.18 -12.25
C PHE A 332 25.53 -2.41 -11.27
N LYS A 333 26.77 -2.08 -11.66
CA LYS A 333 27.70 -1.30 -10.83
C LYS A 333 27.20 0.12 -10.61
N ARG A 334 26.71 0.79 -11.66
CA ARG A 334 26.29 2.20 -11.63
C ARG A 334 24.89 2.42 -11.06
N THR A 335 24.03 1.41 -11.02
CA THR A 335 22.68 1.50 -10.44
C THR A 335 22.64 0.94 -9.03
N TYR A 336 22.76 -0.38 -8.87
CA TYR A 336 22.69 -1.03 -7.57
C TYR A 336 23.97 -0.86 -6.76
N GLY A 337 25.14 -0.92 -7.41
CA GLY A 337 26.42 -0.66 -6.76
C GLY A 337 26.49 0.75 -6.18
N PHE A 338 25.94 1.74 -6.87
CA PHE A 338 25.82 3.12 -6.38
C PHE A 338 24.91 3.25 -5.13
N ILE A 339 23.80 2.50 -5.09
CA ILE A 339 22.90 2.47 -3.92
C ILE A 339 23.59 1.86 -2.70
N LEU A 340 24.34 0.77 -2.91
CA LEU A 340 25.02 0.03 -1.84
C LEU A 340 26.29 0.74 -1.36
N SER A 341 27.03 1.36 -2.28
CA SER A 341 28.30 2.01 -1.98
C SER A 341 28.12 3.45 -1.49
N ILE A 342 26.96 4.08 -1.69
CA ILE A 342 26.63 5.45 -1.25
C ILE A 342 27.73 6.45 -1.65
N GLU A 343 27.99 6.58 -2.94
CA GLU A 343 29.05 7.47 -3.45
C GLU A 343 28.66 8.95 -3.37
N ASP A 344 27.36 9.26 -3.52
CA ASP A 344 26.84 10.63 -3.47
C ASP A 344 26.37 10.94 -2.04
N LEU A 345 27.05 11.87 -1.37
CA LEU A 345 26.72 12.31 -0.01
C LEU A 345 25.93 13.63 0.00
N SER A 346 25.30 13.98 -1.12
CA SER A 346 24.42 15.13 -1.19
C SER A 346 23.31 15.06 -0.13
N PRO A 347 22.93 16.23 0.44
CA PRO A 347 21.94 16.28 1.51
C PRO A 347 20.61 15.70 1.04
N ASN A 348 19.99 14.90 1.90
CA ASN A 348 18.66 14.34 1.69
C ASN A 348 17.94 14.18 3.04
N ILE A 349 16.72 13.64 3.06
CA ILE A 349 15.95 13.46 4.31
C ILE A 349 16.42 12.21 5.10
N GLY A 350 17.31 11.41 4.52
CA GLY A 350 17.80 10.18 5.11
C GLY A 350 18.85 10.39 6.19
N VAL A 351 19.10 9.32 6.92
CA VAL A 351 20.12 9.26 7.98
C VAL A 351 21.53 8.97 7.45
N PHE A 352 21.65 8.58 6.18
CA PHE A 352 22.90 8.03 5.63
C PHE A 352 23.90 9.11 5.24
N TRP A 353 23.47 10.15 4.52
CA TRP A 353 24.37 11.12 3.87
C TRP A 353 25.31 11.82 4.85
N TYR A 354 24.80 12.34 5.98
CA TYR A 354 25.61 13.07 6.95
C TYR A 354 26.50 12.14 7.76
N PHE A 355 25.99 10.97 8.14
CA PHE A 355 26.78 9.97 8.86
C PHE A 355 28.00 9.53 8.06
N PHE A 356 27.82 9.22 6.76
CA PHE A 356 28.93 8.82 5.89
C PHE A 356 29.80 10.00 5.42
N ALA A 357 29.35 11.25 5.59
CA ALA A 357 30.19 12.43 5.39
C ALA A 357 31.16 12.65 6.57
N GLU A 358 30.77 12.27 7.78
CA GLU A 358 31.58 12.46 9.00
C GLU A 358 32.47 11.25 9.35
N VAL A 359 32.11 10.05 8.91
CA VAL A 359 32.87 8.83 9.20
C VAL A 359 34.18 8.81 8.43
N PHE A 360 35.27 8.48 9.13
CA PHE A 360 36.57 8.24 8.51
C PHE A 360 36.52 7.12 7.46
N ASP A 361 37.19 7.33 6.34
CA ASP A 361 37.23 6.38 5.22
C ASP A 361 37.63 4.96 5.62
N PHE A 362 38.54 4.84 6.61
CA PHE A 362 38.97 3.55 7.15
C PHE A 362 37.82 2.69 7.69
N PHE A 363 36.82 3.32 8.33
CA PHE A 363 35.66 2.61 8.91
C PHE A 363 34.45 2.56 7.99
N ARG A 364 34.51 3.21 6.82
CA ARG A 364 33.38 3.36 5.90
C ARG A 364 32.77 2.02 5.50
N ASN A 365 33.59 1.07 5.07
CA ASN A 365 33.13 -0.26 4.65
C ASN A 365 32.47 -1.05 5.78
N PHE A 366 32.99 -0.93 7.01
CA PHE A 366 32.39 -1.56 8.19
C PHE A 366 30.97 -1.01 8.43
N PHE A 367 30.81 0.31 8.45
CA PHE A 367 29.49 0.91 8.67
C PHE A 367 28.52 0.66 7.52
N LEU A 368 28.98 0.62 6.26
CA LEU A 368 28.13 0.23 5.13
C LEU A 368 27.50 -1.15 5.35
N ILE A 369 28.31 -2.13 5.77
CA ILE A 369 27.82 -3.49 6.07
C ILE A 369 26.80 -3.44 7.21
N VAL A 370 27.11 -2.74 8.31
CA VAL A 370 26.22 -2.63 9.47
C VAL A 370 24.86 -2.04 9.09
N PHE A 371 24.84 -0.94 8.34
CA PHE A 371 23.60 -0.27 7.94
C PHE A 371 22.74 -1.14 7.01
N HIS A 372 23.34 -1.81 6.02
CA HIS A 372 22.60 -2.68 5.10
C HIS A 372 22.12 -3.97 5.78
N VAL A 373 22.93 -4.59 6.65
CA VAL A 373 22.54 -5.78 7.42
C VAL A 373 21.44 -5.48 8.41
N ASN A 374 21.43 -4.28 9.01
CA ASN A 374 20.37 -3.86 9.94
C ASN A 374 18.97 -3.93 9.29
N ILE A 375 18.85 -3.55 8.01
CA ILE A 375 17.59 -3.68 7.27
C ILE A 375 17.14 -5.14 7.25
N LEU A 376 18.02 -6.07 6.87
CA LEU A 376 17.69 -7.50 6.79
C LEU A 376 17.35 -8.09 8.17
N PHE A 377 18.09 -7.70 9.20
CA PHE A 377 17.88 -8.16 10.57
C PHE A 377 16.51 -7.74 11.12
N MET A 378 16.04 -6.53 10.82
CA MET A 378 14.73 -6.04 11.26
C MET A 378 13.57 -6.74 10.56
N LEU A 379 13.74 -7.21 9.32
CA LEU A 379 12.66 -7.83 8.55
C LEU A 379 12.33 -9.26 9.04
N LEU A 380 13.35 -10.08 9.35
CA LEU A 380 13.14 -11.50 9.65
C LEU A 380 12.22 -11.77 10.87
N PRO A 381 12.41 -11.14 12.05
CA PRO A 381 11.53 -11.35 13.20
C PRO A 381 10.08 -10.93 12.92
N LEU A 382 9.91 -9.86 12.14
CA LEU A 382 8.60 -9.33 11.78
C LEU A 382 7.84 -10.29 10.86
N ALA A 383 8.50 -10.91 9.87
CA ALA A 383 7.89 -11.94 9.03
C ALA A 383 7.37 -13.13 9.84
N ILE A 384 8.11 -13.56 10.87
CA ILE A 384 7.70 -14.66 11.73
C ILE A 384 6.48 -14.24 12.57
N ARG A 385 6.51 -13.03 13.15
CA ARG A 385 5.47 -12.55 14.07
C ARG A 385 4.15 -12.22 13.39
N LEU A 386 4.18 -11.65 12.18
CA LEU A 386 3.02 -11.12 11.47
C LEU A 386 2.61 -11.97 10.26
N LYS A 387 3.04 -13.24 10.22
CA LYS A 387 2.72 -14.19 9.15
C LYS A 387 1.21 -14.31 8.84
N HIS A 388 0.33 -14.08 9.82
CA HIS A 388 -1.12 -14.11 9.65
C HIS A 388 -1.71 -12.85 8.98
N ARG A 389 -0.97 -11.74 8.95
CA ARG A 389 -1.35 -10.46 8.33
C ARG A 389 -0.32 -10.04 7.26
N PRO A 390 -0.21 -10.77 6.14
CA PRO A 390 0.85 -10.51 5.18
C PRO A 390 0.72 -9.20 4.38
N CYS A 391 -0.48 -8.63 4.21
CA CYS A 391 -0.64 -7.30 3.61
C CYS A 391 -0.16 -6.21 4.57
N PHE A 392 -0.46 -6.34 5.87
CA PHE A 392 0.09 -5.45 6.90
C PHE A 392 1.61 -5.58 7.01
N LEU A 393 2.16 -6.80 6.86
CA LEU A 393 3.60 -7.04 6.78
C LEU A 393 4.24 -6.30 5.60
N ALA A 394 3.61 -6.31 4.42
CA ALA A 394 4.08 -5.54 3.26
C ALA A 394 4.13 -4.03 3.54
N PHE A 395 3.13 -3.48 4.23
CA PHE A 395 3.13 -2.08 4.67
C PHE A 395 4.33 -1.78 5.58
N ILE A 396 4.60 -2.61 6.59
CA ILE A 396 5.72 -2.40 7.52
C ILE A 396 7.06 -2.51 6.79
N TYR A 397 7.19 -3.47 5.87
CA TYR A 397 8.41 -3.66 5.10
C TYR A 397 8.73 -2.44 4.23
N LEU A 398 7.71 -1.85 3.61
CA LEU A 398 7.86 -0.60 2.86
C LEU A 398 8.24 0.57 3.77
N ALA A 399 7.61 0.68 4.94
CA ALA A 399 7.95 1.73 5.90
C ALA A 399 9.40 1.60 6.39
N ILE A 400 9.82 0.43 6.88
CA ILE A 400 11.20 0.19 7.34
C ILE A 400 12.20 0.41 6.21
N SER A 401 11.91 -0.10 5.01
CA SER A 401 12.79 0.07 3.85
C SER A 401 12.92 1.53 3.43
N SER A 402 11.87 2.35 3.58
CA SER A 402 11.91 3.78 3.27
C SER A 402 12.69 4.58 4.32
N ILE A 403 12.59 4.23 5.60
CA ILE A 403 13.31 4.89 6.70
C ILE A 403 14.82 4.64 6.59
N LEU A 404 15.20 3.40 6.26
CA LEU A 404 16.59 2.96 6.18
C LEU A 404 17.14 2.93 4.74
N LYS A 405 16.46 3.61 3.80
CA LYS A 405 16.91 3.74 2.41
C LYS A 405 18.17 4.64 2.36
N SER A 406 19.11 4.35 1.46
CA SER A 406 20.31 5.20 1.25
C SER A 406 19.94 6.60 0.75
N TYR A 407 18.96 6.68 -0.15
CA TYR A 407 18.49 7.93 -0.77
C TYR A 407 16.95 8.01 -0.66
N PRO A 408 16.40 8.32 0.54
CA PRO A 408 14.97 8.44 0.72
C PRO A 408 14.47 9.77 0.17
N SER A 409 13.27 9.72 -0.41
CA SER A 409 12.53 10.87 -0.90
C SER A 409 11.20 11.00 -0.18
N VAL A 410 10.61 12.19 -0.19
CA VAL A 410 9.22 12.41 0.25
C VAL A 410 8.23 11.49 -0.49
N GLY A 411 8.55 11.11 -1.73
CA GLY A 411 7.78 10.16 -2.54
C GLY A 411 7.72 8.75 -1.96
N ASP A 412 8.78 8.27 -1.31
CA ASP A 412 8.79 6.98 -0.61
C ASP A 412 7.83 7.02 0.59
N SER A 413 7.85 8.13 1.33
CA SER A 413 6.98 8.32 2.49
C SER A 413 5.51 8.39 2.13
N SER A 414 5.21 8.93 0.95
CA SER A 414 3.85 9.06 0.45
C SER A 414 3.15 7.70 0.29
N LEU A 415 3.91 6.66 -0.09
CA LEU A 415 3.39 5.33 -0.38
C LEU A 415 2.95 4.61 0.89
N TYR A 416 3.83 4.48 1.89
CA TYR A 416 3.49 3.74 3.10
C TYR A 416 2.40 4.45 3.92
N LEU A 417 2.36 5.78 3.95
CA LEU A 417 1.29 6.55 4.61
C LEU A 417 -0.08 6.28 3.96
N SER A 418 -0.10 6.06 2.66
CA SER A 418 -1.32 5.72 1.94
C SER A 418 -1.74 4.26 2.13
N LEU A 419 -0.77 3.34 2.24
CA LEU A 419 -1.03 1.94 2.58
C LEU A 419 -1.53 1.78 4.02
N TRP A 420 -1.07 2.60 4.96
CA TRP A 420 -1.60 2.65 6.33
C TRP A 420 -3.12 2.86 6.34
N ALA A 421 -3.64 3.69 5.44
CA ALA A 421 -5.06 3.98 5.33
C ALA A 421 -5.92 2.75 4.89
N LEU A 422 -5.31 1.65 4.42
CA LEU A 422 -6.02 0.39 4.17
C LEU A 422 -6.47 -0.29 5.47
N PHE A 423 -5.79 -0.01 6.59
CA PHE A 423 -5.98 -0.68 7.88
C PHE A 423 -6.66 0.23 8.92
N VAL A 424 -7.38 1.28 8.47
CA VAL A 424 -8.00 2.27 9.37
C VAL A 424 -8.97 1.63 10.36
N ASN A 425 -9.68 0.56 9.97
CA ASN A 425 -10.63 -0.12 10.85
C ASN A 425 -9.91 -0.92 11.95
N GLU A 426 -8.74 -1.47 11.67
CA GLU A 426 -7.93 -2.25 12.60
C GLU A 426 -7.04 -1.36 13.49
N LEU A 427 -6.70 -0.16 13.02
CA LEU A 427 -5.78 0.78 13.69
C LEU A 427 -6.49 1.92 14.44
N VAL A 428 -7.81 1.84 14.64
CA VAL A 428 -8.58 2.89 15.36
C VAL A 428 -8.03 3.18 16.76
N ASP A 429 -7.50 2.16 17.43
CA ASP A 429 -7.02 2.24 18.83
C ASP A 429 -5.59 2.80 18.97
N MET A 430 -5.06 3.51 17.97
CA MET A 430 -3.77 4.19 18.05
C MET A 430 -3.83 5.38 19.03
N LYS A 431 -3.16 5.23 20.18
CA LYS A 431 -3.20 6.19 21.30
C LYS A 431 -2.60 7.54 20.98
N PHE A 432 -1.47 7.57 20.27
CA PHE A 432 -0.70 8.80 20.00
C PHE A 432 -0.87 9.33 18.58
N SER A 433 -1.98 8.99 17.91
CA SER A 433 -2.23 9.34 16.50
C SER A 433 -2.15 10.84 16.21
N PHE A 434 -2.75 11.68 17.06
CA PHE A 434 -2.72 13.14 16.90
C PHE A 434 -1.31 13.72 17.06
N PHE A 435 -0.58 13.32 18.12
CA PHE A 435 0.79 13.77 18.36
C PHE A 435 1.72 13.37 17.21
N LEU A 436 1.61 12.13 16.74
CA LEU A 436 2.41 11.65 15.61
C LEU A 436 2.10 12.41 14.33
N PHE A 437 0.82 12.68 14.04
CA PHE A 437 0.43 13.45 12.88
C PHE A 437 1.00 14.88 12.91
N CYS A 438 0.81 15.59 14.03
CA CYS A 438 1.30 16.96 14.19
C CYS A 438 2.84 17.04 14.17
N GLY A 439 3.53 16.13 14.87
CA GLY A 439 4.99 16.11 14.91
C GLY A 439 5.60 15.77 13.55
N TYR A 440 5.03 14.78 12.86
CA TYR A 440 5.48 14.41 11.52
C TYR A 440 5.24 15.53 10.50
N LEU A 441 4.09 16.21 10.55
CA LEU A 441 3.83 17.39 9.74
C LEU A 441 4.80 18.53 10.06
N GLY A 442 5.03 18.80 11.36
CA GLY A 442 5.92 19.85 11.84
C GLY A 442 7.36 19.69 11.33
N ILE A 443 7.93 18.49 11.47
CA ILE A 443 9.30 18.19 11.01
C ILE A 443 9.40 18.20 9.48
N SER A 444 8.36 17.76 8.78
CA SER A 444 8.33 17.82 7.32
C SER A 444 8.33 19.26 6.81
N LEU A 445 7.62 20.16 7.48
CA LEU A 445 7.60 21.59 7.17
C LEU A 445 8.90 22.30 7.62
N LEU A 446 9.55 21.80 8.66
CA LEU A 446 10.82 22.35 9.16
C LEU A 446 12.00 22.04 8.22
N SER A 447 11.96 20.90 7.52
CA SER A 447 13.01 20.49 6.55
C SER A 447 13.38 21.59 5.54
N PRO A 448 12.45 22.13 4.73
CA PRO A 448 12.79 23.15 3.74
C PRO A 448 13.27 24.45 4.38
N VAL A 449 12.81 24.77 5.59
CA VAL A 449 13.28 25.95 6.35
C VAL A 449 14.73 25.76 6.76
N MET A 450 15.09 24.58 7.30
CA MET A 450 16.45 24.26 7.71
C MET A 450 17.41 24.22 6.52
N HIS A 451 16.97 23.62 5.40
CA HIS A 451 17.75 23.62 4.17
C HIS A 451 18.01 25.05 3.65
N ASN A 452 17.00 25.92 3.72
CA ASN A 452 17.12 27.31 3.29
C ASN A 452 18.05 28.13 4.20
N LEU A 453 17.95 27.92 5.53
CA LEU A 453 18.82 28.58 6.51
C LEU A 453 20.29 28.20 6.31
N TRP A 454 20.54 26.94 5.96
CA TRP A 454 21.88 26.44 5.71
C TRP A 454 22.44 26.89 4.36
N ILE A 455 21.78 26.55 3.25
CA ILE A 455 22.34 26.78 1.90
C ILE A 455 22.28 28.25 1.46
N TRP A 456 21.16 28.93 1.71
CA TRP A 456 20.93 30.25 1.10
C TRP A 456 21.16 31.39 2.08
N ARG A 457 20.73 31.25 3.33
CA ARG A 457 20.90 32.32 4.34
C ARG A 457 22.22 32.24 5.09
N GLY A 458 22.93 31.11 5.04
CA GLY A 458 24.21 30.90 5.73
C GLY A 458 24.16 31.06 7.26
N THR A 459 22.97 31.03 7.86
CA THR A 459 22.75 31.22 9.31
C THR A 459 22.57 29.89 10.04
N GLY A 460 22.33 28.80 9.31
CA GLY A 460 22.31 27.43 9.82
C GLY A 460 23.50 26.61 9.33
N ASN A 461 23.90 25.60 10.10
CA ASN A 461 24.85 24.56 9.68
C ASN A 461 24.11 23.29 9.24
N ALA A 462 24.78 22.43 8.47
CA ALA A 462 24.36 21.10 8.04
C ALA A 462 23.79 20.24 9.18
N ASN A 463 24.38 20.37 10.38
CA ASN A 463 23.91 19.72 11.61
C ASN A 463 22.42 19.98 11.92
N PHE A 464 21.89 21.19 11.68
CA PHE A 464 20.48 21.46 11.94
C PHE A 464 19.56 20.75 10.95
N TYR A 465 19.96 20.73 9.67
CA TYR A 465 19.23 20.01 8.64
C TYR A 465 19.28 18.49 8.89
N PHE A 466 20.44 17.96 9.27
CA PHE A 466 20.57 16.55 9.64
C PHE A 466 19.81 16.20 10.94
N GLY A 467 19.81 17.08 11.94
CA GLY A 467 18.99 16.92 13.15
C GLY A 467 17.50 16.81 12.82
N ASN A 468 17.03 17.59 11.83
CA ASN A 468 15.67 17.44 11.31
C ASN A 468 15.43 16.09 10.62
N ALA A 469 16.41 15.57 9.85
CA ALA A 469 16.34 14.24 9.23
C ALA A 469 16.28 13.11 10.28
N ILE A 470 17.07 13.19 11.35
CA ILE A 470 16.98 12.25 12.49
C ILE A 470 15.59 12.34 13.14
N GLY A 471 15.10 13.56 13.39
CA GLY A 471 13.76 13.78 13.91
C GLY A 471 12.69 13.14 13.02
N TYR A 472 12.81 13.30 11.70
CA TYR A 472 11.90 12.71 10.72
C TYR A 472 11.89 11.18 10.82
N ALA A 473 13.08 10.55 10.81
CA ALA A 473 13.22 9.11 10.98
C ALA A 473 12.65 8.63 12.32
N CYS A 474 12.85 9.37 13.42
CA CYS A 474 12.31 9.06 14.73
C CYS A 474 10.77 9.00 14.72
N PHE A 475 10.10 10.03 14.18
CA PHE A 475 8.64 10.03 14.07
C PHE A 475 8.11 8.91 13.16
N GLN A 476 8.83 8.57 12.07
CA GLN A 476 8.49 7.42 11.24
C GLN A 476 8.60 6.10 12.01
N ILE A 477 9.65 5.91 12.79
CA ILE A 477 9.85 4.71 13.62
C ILE A 477 8.73 4.59 14.66
N VAL A 478 8.44 5.67 15.40
CA VAL A 478 7.36 5.64 16.40
C VAL A 478 6.01 5.38 15.73
N PHE A 479 5.76 5.94 14.54
CA PHE A 479 4.56 5.65 13.76
C PHE A 479 4.43 4.18 13.38
N VAL A 480 5.51 3.53 12.94
CA VAL A 480 5.50 2.09 12.64
C VAL A 480 5.26 1.27 13.91
N VAL A 481 5.96 1.58 15.01
CA VAL A 481 5.82 0.88 16.30
C VAL A 481 4.39 0.98 16.83
N GLU A 482 3.80 2.18 16.83
CA GLU A 482 2.41 2.39 17.25
C GLU A 482 1.42 1.65 16.35
N SER A 483 1.67 1.61 15.03
CA SER A 483 0.84 0.85 14.10
C SER A 483 0.88 -0.65 14.40
N VAL A 484 2.06 -1.22 14.66
CA VAL A 484 2.21 -2.63 15.04
C VAL A 484 1.55 -2.91 16.39
N SER A 485 1.76 -2.03 17.37
CA SER A 485 1.15 -2.14 18.71
C SER A 485 -0.37 -2.14 18.63
N ALA A 486 -0.97 -1.21 17.88
CA ALA A 486 -2.41 -1.12 17.67
C ALA A 486 -2.95 -2.38 16.97
N MET A 487 -2.29 -2.86 15.92
CA MET A 487 -2.70 -4.11 15.23
C MET A 487 -2.68 -5.32 16.17
N LEU A 488 -1.63 -5.47 16.99
CA LEU A 488 -1.54 -6.55 17.97
C LEU A 488 -2.59 -6.43 19.08
N ASN A 489 -2.92 -5.21 19.50
CA ASN A 489 -3.96 -4.97 20.49
C ASN A 489 -5.35 -5.27 19.91
N HIS A 490 -5.59 -4.93 18.65
CA HIS A 490 -6.81 -5.31 17.93
C HIS A 490 -6.97 -6.83 17.87
N ASP A 491 -5.92 -7.57 17.50
CA ASP A 491 -5.93 -9.05 17.50
C ASP A 491 -6.20 -9.63 18.91
N ARG A 492 -5.66 -9.00 19.97
CA ARG A 492 -5.94 -9.38 21.37
C ARG A 492 -7.38 -9.07 21.77
N ALA A 493 -7.93 -7.94 21.34
CA ALA A 493 -9.31 -7.55 21.60
C ALA A 493 -10.28 -8.54 20.95
N LEU A 494 -10.05 -8.92 19.69
CA LEU A 494 -10.80 -9.96 19.00
C LEU A 494 -10.80 -11.28 19.81
N LYS A 495 -9.64 -11.69 20.32
CA LYS A 495 -9.52 -12.89 21.17
C LYS A 495 -10.38 -12.79 22.44
N ARG A 496 -10.39 -11.63 23.11
CA ARG A 496 -11.20 -11.41 24.31
C ARG A 496 -12.69 -11.46 24.01
N CYS A 497 -13.15 -10.80 22.94
CA CYS A 497 -14.55 -10.81 22.54
C CYS A 497 -15.08 -12.21 22.22
N ILE A 498 -14.25 -13.05 21.61
CA ILE A 498 -14.60 -14.46 21.35
C ILE A 498 -14.75 -15.20 22.68
N ASN A 499 -13.80 -15.05 23.60
CA ASN A 499 -13.87 -15.70 24.92
C ASN A 499 -15.08 -15.26 25.75
N THR A 500 -15.43 -13.97 25.76
CA THR A 500 -16.59 -13.45 26.51
C THR A 500 -17.90 -13.95 25.92
N ASN A 501 -18.04 -13.96 24.60
CA ASN A 501 -19.23 -14.49 23.93
C ASN A 501 -19.43 -15.98 24.24
N HIS A 502 -18.35 -16.75 24.43
CA HIS A 502 -18.45 -18.16 24.85
C HIS A 502 -18.79 -18.31 26.34
N GLY A 503 -18.39 -17.37 27.20
CA GLY A 503 -18.73 -17.37 28.62
C GLY A 503 -20.21 -17.06 28.88
N GLU A 504 -20.79 -16.12 28.13
CA GLU A 504 -22.22 -15.77 28.23
C GLU A 504 -23.17 -16.85 27.67
N VAL A 505 -22.67 -17.80 26.87
CA VAL A 505 -23.48 -18.92 26.33
C VAL A 505 -23.45 -20.14 27.26
N LYS A 506 -22.46 -20.23 28.16
CA LYS A 506 -22.34 -21.33 29.14
C LYS A 506 -23.09 -21.07 30.46
N ASN A 507 -23.54 -19.84 30.71
CA ASN A 507 -24.38 -19.44 31.84
C ASN A 507 -25.81 -19.16 31.36
#